data_AF-A0A7J5A8I2-F1
#
_entry.id   AF-A0A7J5A8I2-F1
#
_cell.length_a   1.000
_cell.length_b   1.000
_cell.length_c   1.000
_cell.angle_alpha   90.00
_cell.angle_beta   90.00
_cell.angle_gamma   90.00
#
_symmetry.space_group_name_H-M   'P 1'
#
loop_
_entity.id
_entity.type
_entity.pdbx_description
1 polymer ?
#
loop_
_entity_poly.entity_id
_entity_poly.type
_entity_poly.pdbx_seq_one_letter_code
_entity_poly.pdbx_strand_id
1 'polypeptide(L)'
;MSSIKINIQETNNETILKFISNTILVNGGSYEFNNIDEAKNSPLAQKLFYLPFVKKVLVTANFIAIQRYDIVQWDDVEEEVREQIENYLQEGKSVVTEETTKKEAVEVYAEVTPNPAVMKFGTNKALTQTDVEFQNIEEASKSSPLAQQLFTFPFVKDIFISENYISITKYDMIEWNEVYQEVRTFIREYIQQGKTIIKELPKQKTKQNVEIPKEDLTDIEAKIVDILNEYIKPAVASDGGNIAFQSYDESSKQVSVILQGACSGCPSSTVTLKNGIETMLKEMLPNQISEVVAING
;
A
#
# COMPACT_ATOMS: atom_id res chain seq x y z
N MET A 1 11.75 31.54 20.73
CA MET A 1 10.53 31.07 20.05
C MET A 1 10.48 31.79 18.72
N SER A 2 10.53 31.08 17.61
CA SER A 2 10.48 31.69 16.28
C SER A 2 9.08 32.25 16.05
N SER A 3 8.96 33.55 15.81
CA SER A 3 7.67 34.15 15.45
C SER A 3 7.24 33.68 14.05
N ILE A 4 5.99 33.25 13.93
CA ILE A 4 5.40 32.93 12.63
C ILE A 4 5.19 34.25 11.89
N LYS A 5 5.69 34.32 10.65
CA LYS A 5 5.63 35.49 9.78
C LYS A 5 4.97 35.12 8.46
N ILE A 6 4.10 36.00 7.97
CA ILE A 6 3.45 35.87 6.67
C ILE A 6 3.93 36.96 5.72
N ASN A 7 4.43 36.57 4.55
CA ASN A 7 4.82 37.49 3.47
C ASN A 7 3.81 37.40 2.32
N ILE A 8 3.49 38.54 1.72
CA ILE A 8 2.61 38.63 0.55
C ILE A 8 3.43 38.44 -0.71
N GLN A 9 2.94 37.63 -1.64
CA GLN A 9 3.51 37.46 -2.97
C GLN A 9 2.40 37.55 -4.03
N GLU A 10 2.58 38.46 -4.97
CA GLU A 10 1.73 38.57 -6.16
C GLU A 10 1.84 37.34 -7.05
N THR A 11 0.79 37.11 -7.85
CA THR A 11 0.77 36.05 -8.85
C THR A 11 0.53 36.65 -10.24
N ASN A 12 0.69 35.84 -11.29
CA ASN A 12 0.35 36.23 -12.66
C ASN A 12 -1.17 36.44 -12.87
N ASN A 13 -1.98 36.26 -11.84
CA ASN A 13 -3.42 36.50 -11.85
C ASN A 13 -3.75 37.56 -10.78
N GLU A 14 -4.23 38.72 -11.22
CA GLU A 14 -4.55 39.88 -10.36
C GLU A 14 -5.65 39.59 -9.32
N THR A 15 -6.43 38.53 -9.51
CA THR A 15 -7.44 38.09 -8.53
C THR A 15 -6.89 37.16 -7.46
N ILE A 16 -5.65 36.69 -7.60
CA ILE A 16 -5.03 35.69 -6.70
C ILE A 16 -3.79 36.27 -6.03
N LEU A 17 -3.78 36.22 -4.69
CA LEU A 17 -2.64 36.62 -3.87
C LEU A 17 -2.15 35.45 -3.03
N LYS A 18 -0.83 35.32 -2.85
CA LYS A 18 -0.21 34.28 -2.02
C LYS A 18 0.30 34.87 -0.71
N PHE A 19 -0.01 34.19 0.39
CA PHE A 19 0.44 34.47 1.74
C PHE A 19 1.41 33.37 2.16
N ILE A 20 2.71 33.64 2.07
CA ILE A 20 3.79 32.67 2.34
C ILE A 20 4.13 32.70 3.81
N SER A 21 4.08 31.52 4.44
CA SER A 21 4.56 31.33 5.81
C SER A 21 6.03 30.95 5.85
N ASN A 22 6.73 31.45 6.87
CA ASN A 22 8.07 30.96 7.23
C ASN A 22 8.05 29.62 7.97
N THR A 23 6.88 29.02 8.19
CA THR A 23 6.68 27.73 8.86
C THR A 23 5.78 26.81 8.04
N ILE A 24 5.86 25.50 8.31
CA ILE A 24 5.01 24.51 7.65
C ILE A 24 3.59 24.61 8.22
N LEU A 25 2.61 24.82 7.35
CA LEU A 25 1.19 24.99 7.66
C LEU A 25 0.42 23.67 7.68
N VAL A 26 0.77 22.74 6.78
CA VAL A 26 0.18 21.40 6.66
C VAL A 26 1.26 20.37 6.30
N ASN A 27 1.16 19.17 6.85
CA ASN A 27 2.11 18.08 6.63
C ASN A 27 1.70 17.27 5.38
N GLY A 28 1.97 17.82 4.20
CA GLY A 28 1.73 17.17 2.90
C GLY A 28 0.42 17.57 2.22
N GLY A 29 0.40 17.44 0.89
CA GLY A 29 -0.74 17.77 0.05
C GLY A 29 -1.02 19.27 -0.12
N SER A 30 -2.14 19.55 -0.80
CA SER A 30 -2.73 20.88 -0.93
C SER A 30 -4.25 20.77 -0.79
N TYR A 31 -4.87 21.67 -0.05
CA TYR A 31 -6.30 21.69 0.20
C TYR A 31 -6.91 22.88 -0.54
N GLU A 32 -7.85 22.62 -1.43
CA GLU A 32 -8.60 23.65 -2.15
C GLU A 32 -10.03 23.68 -1.64
N PHE A 33 -10.53 24.87 -1.37
CA PHE A 33 -11.89 25.14 -0.92
C PHE A 33 -12.51 26.20 -1.81
N ASN A 34 -13.75 25.98 -2.26
CA ASN A 34 -14.49 26.95 -3.08
C ASN A 34 -15.56 27.71 -2.27
N ASN A 35 -15.88 27.27 -1.06
CA ASN A 35 -16.88 27.87 -0.19
C ASN A 35 -16.68 27.43 1.27
N ILE A 36 -17.45 28.06 2.18
CA ILE A 36 -17.41 27.78 3.62
C ILE A 36 -17.85 26.35 3.97
N ASP A 37 -18.74 25.74 3.18
CA ASP A 37 -19.24 24.38 3.40
C ASP A 37 -18.19 23.31 3.09
N GLU A 38 -17.35 23.55 2.07
CA GLU A 38 -16.19 22.72 1.72
C GLU A 38 -15.06 22.87 2.74
N ALA A 39 -14.96 24.03 3.39
CA ALA A 39 -13.90 24.37 4.35
C ALA A 39 -14.09 23.79 5.75
N LYS A 40 -15.03 22.86 5.98
CA LYS A 40 -15.32 22.30 7.32
C LYS A 40 -14.11 21.70 8.04
N ASN A 41 -13.17 21.17 7.27
CA ASN A 41 -11.92 20.58 7.75
C ASN A 41 -10.77 21.61 7.86
N SER A 42 -11.01 22.90 7.63
CA SER A 42 -10.02 23.96 7.77
C SER A 42 -10.65 25.17 8.47
N PRO A 43 -10.50 25.28 9.80
CA PRO A 43 -11.08 26.41 10.52
C PRO A 43 -10.47 27.75 10.09
N LEU A 44 -9.23 27.76 9.57
CA LEU A 44 -8.64 28.94 8.94
C LEU A 44 -9.35 29.29 7.63
N ALA A 45 -9.59 28.32 6.74
CA ALA A 45 -10.32 28.58 5.50
C ALA A 45 -11.76 29.04 5.77
N GLN A 46 -12.45 28.48 6.79
CA GLN A 46 -13.77 28.98 7.20
C GLN A 46 -13.72 30.45 7.61
N LYS A 47 -12.72 30.85 8.40
CA LYS A 47 -12.50 32.27 8.76
C LYS A 47 -12.32 33.15 7.53
N LEU A 48 -11.50 32.71 6.58
CA LEU A 48 -11.25 33.44 5.33
C LEU A 48 -12.53 33.56 4.48
N PHE A 49 -13.41 32.56 4.46
CA PHE A 49 -14.69 32.65 3.75
C PHE A 49 -15.74 33.57 4.39
N TYR A 50 -15.56 34.02 5.63
CA TYR A 50 -16.41 35.09 6.18
C TYR A 50 -16.11 36.46 5.54
N LEU A 51 -14.96 36.60 4.87
CA LEU A 51 -14.67 37.78 4.07
C LEU A 51 -15.50 37.71 2.78
N PRO A 52 -16.40 38.68 2.53
CA PRO A 52 -17.40 38.59 1.47
C PRO A 52 -16.82 38.58 0.05
N PHE A 53 -15.55 38.99 -0.09
CA PHE A 53 -14.83 39.00 -1.35
C PHE A 53 -14.08 37.71 -1.64
N VAL A 54 -13.98 36.76 -0.71
CA VAL A 54 -13.19 35.53 -0.92
C VAL A 54 -13.98 34.53 -1.76
N LYS A 55 -13.43 34.17 -2.92
CA LYS A 55 -14.00 33.21 -3.87
C LYS A 55 -13.45 31.80 -3.71
N LYS A 56 -12.15 31.66 -3.44
CA LYS A 56 -11.47 30.37 -3.31
C LYS A 56 -10.28 30.51 -2.38
N VAL A 57 -10.01 29.47 -1.59
CA VAL A 57 -8.84 29.39 -0.71
C VAL A 57 -8.09 28.09 -1.01
N LEU A 58 -6.79 28.19 -1.25
CA LEU A 58 -5.88 27.07 -1.43
C LEU A 58 -4.83 27.09 -0.32
N VAL A 59 -4.76 26.04 0.49
CA VAL A 59 -3.77 25.85 1.54
C VAL A 59 -2.73 24.83 1.08
N THR A 60 -1.46 25.17 1.17
CA THR A 60 -0.33 24.28 0.87
C THR A 60 0.61 24.22 2.07
N ALA A 61 1.66 23.38 1.97
CA ALA A 61 2.65 23.23 3.04
C ALA A 61 3.25 24.56 3.51
N ASN A 62 3.50 25.52 2.62
CA ASN A 62 4.26 26.74 2.95
C ASN A 62 3.51 28.05 2.61
N PHE A 63 2.36 28.00 1.95
CA PHE A 63 1.60 29.21 1.62
C PHE A 63 0.10 28.97 1.54
N ILE A 64 -0.65 30.05 1.69
CA ILE A 64 -2.09 30.11 1.45
C ILE A 64 -2.32 31.02 0.25
N ALA A 65 -2.98 30.54 -0.80
CA ALA A 65 -3.41 31.36 -1.92
C ALA A 65 -4.90 31.66 -1.79
N ILE A 66 -5.27 32.92 -1.94
CA ILE A 66 -6.67 33.36 -1.87
C ILE A 66 -7.02 33.98 -3.22
N GLN A 67 -8.13 33.55 -3.79
CA GLN A 67 -8.75 34.19 -4.94
C GLN A 67 -9.91 35.05 -4.46
N ARG A 68 -9.95 36.32 -4.89
CA ARG A 68 -11.08 37.22 -4.62
C ARG A 68 -12.08 37.28 -5.77
N TYR A 69 -13.31 37.67 -5.46
CA TYR A 69 -14.26 38.20 -6.44
C TYR A 69 -13.82 39.58 -6.90
N ASP A 70 -14.23 39.97 -8.11
CA ASP A 70 -13.92 41.26 -8.70
C ASP A 70 -14.83 42.37 -8.15
N ILE A 71 -14.82 42.52 -6.83
CA ILE A 71 -15.61 43.50 -6.07
C ILE A 71 -14.76 44.40 -5.16
N VAL A 72 -13.49 44.03 -4.94
CA VAL A 72 -12.50 44.68 -4.05
C VAL A 72 -11.13 44.47 -4.67
N GLN A 73 -10.18 45.41 -4.55
CA GLN A 73 -8.78 45.22 -4.98
C GLN A 73 -7.90 44.69 -3.84
N TRP A 74 -6.80 44.00 -4.16
CA TRP A 74 -5.91 43.44 -3.12
C TRP A 74 -5.23 44.52 -2.30
N ASP A 75 -4.81 45.63 -2.92
CA ASP A 75 -4.17 46.79 -2.26
C ASP A 75 -4.96 47.33 -1.06
N ASP A 76 -6.29 47.16 -1.07
CA ASP A 76 -7.18 47.66 -0.02
C ASP A 76 -7.30 46.71 1.19
N VAL A 77 -7.01 45.42 1.02
CA VAL A 77 -7.35 44.36 2.00
C VAL A 77 -6.22 43.39 2.31
N GLU A 78 -5.13 43.40 1.53
CA GLU A 78 -4.07 42.39 1.63
C GLU A 78 -3.36 42.39 2.99
N GLU A 79 -3.11 43.56 3.57
CA GLU A 79 -2.47 43.69 4.88
C GLU A 79 -3.38 43.20 6.01
N GLU A 80 -4.69 43.46 5.94
CA GLU A 80 -5.66 42.99 6.92
C GLU A 80 -5.78 41.46 6.88
N VAL A 81 -5.82 40.88 5.68
CA VAL A 81 -5.83 39.42 5.51
C VAL A 81 -4.53 38.78 6.00
N ARG A 82 -3.38 39.41 5.71
CA ARG A 82 -2.06 38.97 6.21
C ARG A 82 -2.05 38.91 7.73
N GLU A 83 -2.51 39.98 8.39
CA GLU A 83 -2.56 40.07 9.85
C GLU A 83 -3.50 39.02 10.46
N GLN A 84 -4.67 38.79 9.84
CA GLN A 84 -5.60 37.74 10.30
C GLN A 84 -4.99 36.34 10.24
N ILE A 85 -4.29 36.00 9.15
CA ILE A 85 -3.60 34.71 9.00
C ILE A 85 -2.46 34.60 10.02
N GLU A 86 -1.65 35.65 10.17
CA GLU A 86 -0.51 35.67 11.08
C GLU A 86 -0.95 35.49 12.54
N ASN A 87 -1.97 36.23 12.98
CA ASN A 87 -2.56 36.11 14.32
C ASN A 87 -3.13 34.70 14.56
N TYR A 88 -3.84 34.15 13.59
CA TYR A 88 -4.41 32.79 13.70
C TYR A 88 -3.32 31.73 13.94
N LEU A 89 -2.20 31.83 13.23
CA LEU A 89 -1.10 30.88 13.35
C LEU A 89 -0.33 31.07 14.66
N GLN A 90 -0.16 32.31 15.13
CA GLN A 90 0.49 32.59 16.41
C GLN A 90 -0.29 32.03 17.61
N GLU A 91 -1.62 31.90 17.50
CA GLU A 91 -2.47 31.24 18.50
C GLU A 91 -2.27 29.71 18.56
N GLY A 92 -1.44 29.12 17.69
CA GLY A 92 -1.16 27.68 17.66
C GLY A 92 -2.34 26.83 17.21
N LYS A 93 -3.31 27.41 16.50
CA LYS A 93 -4.50 26.72 15.99
C LYS A 93 -4.18 25.98 14.69
N SER A 94 -4.69 24.76 14.56
CA SER A 94 -4.48 23.94 13.37
C SER A 94 -5.12 24.55 12.13
N VAL A 95 -4.33 24.70 11.05
CA VAL A 95 -4.79 25.26 9.76
C VAL A 95 -5.80 24.34 9.07
N VAL A 96 -5.57 23.03 9.13
CA VAL A 96 -6.46 21.99 8.63
C VAL A 96 -6.63 20.95 9.74
N THR A 97 -7.86 20.71 10.14
CA THR A 97 -8.25 19.58 10.99
C THR A 97 -8.54 18.41 10.07
N GLU A 98 -7.61 17.45 9.98
CA GLU A 98 -7.77 16.31 9.08
C GLU A 98 -8.99 15.45 9.45
N GLU A 99 -10.11 15.64 8.75
CA GLU A 99 -11.04 14.55 8.46
C GLU A 99 -10.86 14.17 6.99
N THR A 100 -10.10 13.09 6.80
CA THR A 100 -9.90 12.32 5.57
C THR A 100 -9.50 13.11 4.32
N THR A 101 -8.21 13.00 4.01
CA THR A 101 -7.64 12.98 2.66
C THR A 101 -8.65 12.56 1.59
N LYS A 102 -8.58 13.17 0.40
CA LYS A 102 -9.15 12.57 -0.84
C LYS A 102 -8.63 11.13 -0.90
N LYS A 103 -9.41 10.17 -0.40
CA LYS A 103 -9.08 8.75 -0.47
C LYS A 103 -9.09 8.43 -1.96
N GLU A 104 -7.92 8.13 -2.52
CA GLU A 104 -7.86 7.39 -3.77
C GLU A 104 -8.87 6.24 -3.67
N ALA A 105 -9.74 6.13 -4.67
CA ALA A 105 -10.79 5.12 -4.67
C ALA A 105 -10.13 3.75 -4.50
N VAL A 106 -10.51 3.01 -3.47
CA VAL A 106 -9.99 1.67 -3.24
C VAL A 106 -10.69 0.73 -4.21
N GLU A 107 -9.90 0.15 -5.09
CA GLU A 107 -10.34 -0.86 -6.04
C GLU A 107 -9.84 -2.22 -5.59
N VAL A 108 -10.76 -3.19 -5.61
CA VAL A 108 -10.47 -4.60 -5.40
C VAL A 108 -11.18 -5.36 -6.49
N TYR A 109 -10.48 -6.27 -7.16
CA TYR A 109 -11.01 -7.17 -8.18
C TYR A 109 -10.62 -8.61 -7.86
N ALA A 110 -11.44 -9.56 -8.30
CA ALA A 110 -11.20 -10.98 -8.08
C ALA A 110 -10.77 -11.63 -9.40
N GLU A 111 -9.70 -12.42 -9.35
CA GLU A 111 -9.11 -13.13 -10.47
C GLU A 111 -9.08 -14.63 -10.16
N VAL A 112 -9.48 -15.42 -11.14
CA VAL A 112 -9.29 -16.87 -11.09
C VAL A 112 -7.81 -17.19 -11.21
N THR A 113 -7.36 -18.19 -10.46
CA THR A 113 -6.00 -18.71 -10.58
C THR A 113 -6.02 -20.08 -11.26
N PRO A 114 -4.89 -20.61 -11.75
CA PRO A 114 -4.80 -21.99 -12.21
C PRO A 114 -5.17 -23.02 -11.13
N ASN A 115 -5.13 -22.64 -9.85
CA ASN A 115 -5.54 -23.48 -8.73
C ASN A 115 -7.03 -23.19 -8.39
N PRO A 116 -7.96 -24.13 -8.64
CA PRO A 116 -9.40 -23.89 -8.42
C PRO A 116 -9.77 -23.69 -6.94
N ALA A 117 -8.90 -24.11 -6.01
CA ALA A 117 -9.09 -23.84 -4.59
C ALA A 117 -8.66 -22.41 -4.19
N VAL A 118 -7.99 -21.67 -5.06
CA VAL A 118 -7.42 -20.35 -4.74
C VAL A 118 -7.98 -19.26 -5.64
N MET A 119 -8.43 -18.17 -5.03
CA MET A 119 -8.83 -16.96 -5.73
C MET A 119 -7.94 -15.80 -5.30
N LYS A 120 -7.49 -15.03 -6.29
CA LYS A 120 -6.64 -13.85 -6.11
C LYS A 120 -7.52 -12.61 -6.06
N PHE A 121 -7.30 -11.75 -5.08
CA PHE A 121 -7.97 -10.47 -4.91
C PHE A 121 -6.93 -9.36 -5.08
N GLY A 122 -6.86 -8.79 -6.29
CA GLY A 122 -5.93 -7.70 -6.60
C GLY A 122 -6.45 -6.35 -6.11
N THR A 123 -5.53 -5.49 -5.68
CA THR A 123 -5.83 -4.17 -5.09
C THR A 123 -4.97 -3.09 -5.73
N ASN A 124 -5.51 -1.88 -5.86
CA ASN A 124 -4.74 -0.71 -6.29
C ASN A 124 -3.95 -0.04 -5.14
N LYS A 125 -4.04 -0.59 -3.93
CA LYS A 125 -3.33 -0.15 -2.74
C LYS A 125 -2.28 -1.18 -2.34
N ALA A 126 -1.11 -0.70 -1.94
CA ALA A 126 -0.09 -1.53 -1.32
C ALA A 126 -0.56 -2.03 0.06
N LEU A 127 -0.42 -3.33 0.31
CA LEU A 127 -0.90 -4.05 1.49
C LEU A 127 0.23 -4.36 2.48
N THR A 128 1.36 -4.83 1.97
CA THR A 128 2.57 -5.18 2.73
C THR A 128 3.82 -4.99 1.86
N GLN A 129 4.99 -4.82 2.47
CA GLN A 129 6.28 -4.80 1.74
C GLN A 129 6.91 -6.20 1.67
N THR A 130 6.45 -7.12 2.51
CA THR A 130 6.97 -8.48 2.60
C THR A 130 5.81 -9.44 2.48
N ASP A 131 5.96 -10.42 1.60
CA ASP A 131 5.01 -11.49 1.40
C ASP A 131 4.82 -12.27 2.70
N VAL A 132 3.57 -12.49 3.10
CA VAL A 132 3.22 -13.25 4.31
C VAL A 132 2.14 -14.27 4.00
N GLU A 133 2.22 -15.41 4.67
CA GLU A 133 1.26 -16.50 4.54
C GLU A 133 0.78 -16.92 5.92
N PHE A 134 -0.49 -17.26 6.03
CA PHE A 134 -1.14 -17.69 7.26
C PHE A 134 -1.94 -18.94 6.98
N GLN A 135 -1.69 -20.00 7.75
CA GLN A 135 -2.40 -21.29 7.61
C GLN A 135 -3.57 -21.42 8.58
N ASN A 136 -3.69 -20.51 9.55
CA ASN A 136 -4.77 -20.53 10.54
C ASN A 136 -4.96 -19.18 11.22
N ILE A 137 -6.11 -19.05 11.89
CA ILE A 137 -6.50 -17.84 12.62
C ILE A 137 -5.57 -17.49 13.78
N GLU A 138 -4.93 -18.48 14.43
CA GLU A 138 -4.05 -18.23 15.57
C GLU A 138 -2.79 -17.48 15.13
N GLU A 139 -2.17 -17.93 14.04
CA GLU A 139 -1.03 -17.26 13.41
C GLU A 139 -1.40 -15.86 12.92
N ALA A 140 -2.53 -15.75 12.22
CA ALA A 140 -3.03 -14.48 11.71
C ALA A 140 -3.32 -13.48 12.83
N SER A 141 -3.91 -13.90 13.95
CA SER A 141 -4.26 -13.01 15.07
C SER A 141 -3.06 -12.30 15.69
N LYS A 142 -1.86 -12.91 15.59
CA LYS A 142 -0.61 -12.35 16.10
C LYS A 142 -0.01 -11.30 15.16
N SER A 143 -0.25 -11.47 13.85
CA SER A 143 0.50 -10.74 12.81
C SER A 143 -0.38 -9.82 11.97
N SER A 144 -1.53 -10.28 11.48
CA SER A 144 -2.39 -9.57 10.53
C SER A 144 -3.86 -9.54 10.98
N PRO A 145 -4.37 -8.36 11.41
CA PRO A 145 -5.80 -8.18 11.70
C PRO A 145 -6.71 -8.38 10.49
N LEU A 146 -6.21 -8.09 9.28
CA LEU A 146 -6.94 -8.37 8.05
C LEU A 146 -7.12 -9.88 7.86
N ALA A 147 -6.02 -10.64 7.91
CA ALA A 147 -6.08 -12.10 7.79
C ALA A 147 -6.92 -12.72 8.91
N GLN A 148 -6.81 -12.22 10.14
CA GLN A 148 -7.62 -12.68 11.27
C GLN A 148 -9.13 -12.55 10.97
N GLN A 149 -9.56 -11.43 10.39
CA GLN A 149 -10.97 -11.25 10.02
C GLN A 149 -11.36 -12.09 8.80
N LEU A 150 -10.47 -12.25 7.82
CA LEU A 150 -10.71 -13.16 6.69
C LEU A 150 -10.87 -14.62 7.15
N PHE A 151 -10.17 -15.06 8.19
CA PHE A 151 -10.37 -16.39 8.78
C PHE A 151 -11.72 -16.56 9.48
N THR A 152 -12.52 -15.50 9.67
CA THR A 152 -13.88 -15.65 10.19
C THR A 152 -14.84 -16.21 9.14
N PHE A 153 -14.48 -16.13 7.85
CA PHE A 153 -15.19 -16.86 6.80
C PHE A 153 -14.90 -18.37 6.96
N PRO A 154 -15.92 -19.20 7.22
CA PRO A 154 -15.73 -20.60 7.63
C PRO A 154 -15.09 -21.48 6.54
N PHE A 155 -15.11 -21.03 5.29
CA PHE A 155 -14.54 -21.74 4.15
C PHE A 155 -13.07 -21.39 3.90
N VAL A 156 -12.50 -20.39 4.58
CA VAL A 156 -11.12 -19.96 4.35
C VAL A 156 -10.16 -20.92 5.06
N LYS A 157 -9.22 -21.46 4.28
CA LYS A 157 -8.22 -22.42 4.74
C LYS A 157 -6.85 -21.76 4.94
N ASP A 158 -6.36 -21.04 3.93
CA ASP A 158 -5.06 -20.38 3.93
C ASP A 158 -5.18 -18.98 3.33
N ILE A 159 -4.35 -18.04 3.79
CA ILE A 159 -4.34 -16.66 3.30
C ILE A 159 -2.89 -16.26 3.02
N PHE A 160 -2.64 -15.81 1.79
CA PHE A 160 -1.39 -15.23 1.36
C PHE A 160 -1.60 -13.75 1.03
N ILE A 161 -0.76 -12.87 1.57
CA ILE A 161 -0.81 -11.41 1.35
C ILE A 161 0.52 -10.97 0.76
N SER A 162 0.46 -10.37 -0.42
CA SER A 162 1.59 -9.73 -1.10
C SER A 162 1.38 -8.23 -1.22
N GLU A 163 2.26 -7.54 -1.94
CA GLU A 163 2.25 -6.08 -2.06
C GLU A 163 0.90 -5.54 -2.53
N ASN A 164 0.28 -6.13 -3.54
CA ASN A 164 -0.93 -5.59 -4.17
C ASN A 164 -2.02 -6.64 -4.42
N TYR A 165 -1.93 -7.81 -3.79
CA TYR A 165 -2.99 -8.80 -3.85
C TYR A 165 -3.04 -9.69 -2.61
N ILE A 166 -4.21 -10.30 -2.42
CA ILE A 166 -4.46 -11.33 -1.42
C ILE A 166 -4.92 -12.58 -2.13
N SER A 167 -4.23 -13.70 -1.92
CA SER A 167 -4.68 -15.01 -2.39
C SER A 167 -5.30 -15.76 -1.23
N ILE A 168 -6.53 -16.23 -1.43
CA ILE A 168 -7.28 -16.96 -0.40
C ILE A 168 -7.52 -18.36 -0.91
N THR A 169 -7.12 -19.35 -0.12
CA THR A 169 -7.40 -20.77 -0.36
C THR A 169 -8.67 -21.15 0.39
N LYS A 170 -9.62 -21.80 -0.28
CA LYS A 170 -10.84 -22.31 0.34
C LYS A 170 -10.77 -23.81 0.59
N TYR A 171 -11.63 -24.31 1.49
CA TYR A 171 -11.95 -25.74 1.57
C TYR A 171 -12.80 -26.17 0.35
N ASP A 172 -12.69 -27.44 -0.04
CA ASP A 172 -13.33 -28.01 -1.25
C ASP A 172 -14.87 -28.01 -1.23
N MET A 173 -15.49 -27.68 -0.09
CA MET A 173 -16.94 -27.73 0.08
C MET A 173 -17.71 -26.51 -0.46
N ILE A 174 -17.01 -25.46 -0.89
CA ILE A 174 -17.60 -24.20 -1.41
C ILE A 174 -17.08 -23.92 -2.81
N GLU A 175 -17.90 -23.32 -3.67
CA GLU A 175 -17.46 -22.79 -4.98
C GLU A 175 -17.20 -21.28 -4.93
N TRP A 176 -16.13 -20.83 -5.59
CA TRP A 176 -15.75 -19.40 -5.53
C TRP A 176 -16.84 -18.48 -6.05
N ASN A 177 -17.59 -18.90 -7.07
CA ASN A 177 -18.69 -18.16 -7.67
C ASN A 177 -19.79 -17.76 -6.67
N GLU A 178 -19.91 -18.47 -5.54
CA GLU A 178 -20.93 -18.21 -4.52
C GLU A 178 -20.48 -17.17 -3.50
N VAL A 179 -19.17 -17.08 -3.23
CA VAL A 179 -18.64 -16.34 -2.07
C VAL A 179 -17.69 -15.19 -2.42
N TYR A 180 -17.16 -15.14 -3.65
CA TYR A 180 -16.10 -14.18 -3.98
C TYR A 180 -16.53 -12.70 -3.85
N GLN A 181 -17.80 -12.37 -4.13
CA GLN A 181 -18.30 -11.00 -4.03
C GLN A 181 -18.31 -10.50 -2.58
N GLU A 182 -18.63 -11.37 -1.64
CA GLU A 182 -18.64 -11.05 -0.21
C GLU A 182 -17.21 -10.76 0.28
N VAL A 183 -16.27 -11.66 -0.04
CA VAL A 183 -14.85 -11.52 0.31
C VAL A 183 -14.24 -10.27 -0.32
N ARG A 184 -14.52 -10.02 -1.61
CA ARG A 184 -14.07 -8.82 -2.33
C ARG A 184 -14.58 -7.54 -1.67
N THR A 185 -15.87 -7.51 -1.33
CA THR A 185 -16.51 -6.35 -0.68
C THR A 185 -15.88 -6.10 0.68
N PHE A 186 -15.68 -7.15 1.46
CA PHE A 186 -15.01 -7.09 2.76
C PHE A 186 -13.59 -6.50 2.65
N ILE A 187 -12.74 -7.03 1.75
CA ILE A 187 -11.37 -6.55 1.57
C ILE A 187 -11.37 -5.06 1.16
N ARG A 188 -12.24 -4.68 0.21
CA ARG A 188 -12.36 -3.29 -0.25
C ARG A 188 -12.73 -2.35 0.89
N GLU A 189 -13.75 -2.69 1.68
CA GLU A 189 -14.20 -1.87 2.80
C GLU A 189 -13.14 -1.78 3.90
N TYR A 190 -12.43 -2.88 4.16
CA TYR A 190 -11.35 -2.91 5.14
C TYR A 190 -10.23 -1.92 4.80
N ILE A 191 -9.77 -1.96 3.54
CA ILE A 191 -8.72 -1.07 3.03
C ILE A 191 -9.25 0.37 2.95
N GLN A 192 -10.49 0.57 2.49
CA GLN A 192 -11.11 1.90 2.40
C GLN A 192 -11.27 2.57 3.76
N GLN A 193 -11.46 1.80 4.83
CA GLN A 193 -11.50 2.30 6.20
C GLN A 193 -10.11 2.64 6.75
N GLY A 194 -9.03 2.29 6.04
CA GLY A 194 -7.65 2.53 6.49
C GLY A 194 -7.26 1.67 7.69
N LYS A 195 -7.89 0.51 7.85
CA LYS A 195 -7.59 -0.42 8.94
C LYS A 195 -6.21 -1.06 8.75
N THR A 196 -5.55 -1.39 9.86
CA THR A 196 -4.24 -2.02 9.87
C THR A 196 -4.25 -3.39 9.20
N ILE A 197 -3.43 -3.58 8.17
CA ILE A 197 -3.31 -4.85 7.43
C ILE A 197 -2.37 -5.81 8.16
N ILE A 198 -1.13 -5.39 8.43
CA ILE A 198 -0.11 -6.12 9.20
C ILE A 198 0.23 -5.30 10.45
N LYS A 199 0.14 -5.91 11.64
CA LYS A 199 0.56 -5.34 12.92
C LYS A 199 2.03 -5.64 13.21
N GLU A 200 2.41 -6.90 13.03
CA GLU A 200 3.76 -7.41 13.25
C GLU A 200 4.03 -8.41 12.13
N LEU A 201 5.23 -8.35 11.54
CA LEU A 201 5.65 -9.39 10.61
C LEU A 201 5.80 -10.70 11.41
N PRO A 202 5.25 -11.83 10.92
CA PRO A 202 5.31 -13.08 11.65
C PRO A 202 6.77 -13.43 11.97
N LYS A 203 7.10 -13.48 13.27
CA LYS A 203 8.38 -14.00 13.77
C LYS A 203 8.39 -15.51 13.52
N GLN A 204 8.84 -15.92 12.34
CA GLN A 204 8.84 -17.32 11.95
C GLN A 204 9.71 -18.17 12.89
N LYS A 205 9.19 -19.35 13.27
CA LYS A 205 9.88 -20.36 14.07
C LYS A 205 10.88 -21.22 13.28
N THR A 206 11.18 -20.88 12.04
CA THR A 206 12.18 -21.56 11.23
C THR A 206 12.84 -20.55 10.30
N LYS A 207 14.12 -20.74 10.02
CA LYS A 207 14.95 -19.97 9.10
C LYS A 207 14.44 -20.04 7.64
N GLN A 208 13.20 -19.62 7.35
CA GLN A 208 12.50 -20.11 6.15
C GLN A 208 11.79 -19.06 5.30
N ASN A 209 11.77 -17.77 5.59
CA ASN A 209 11.07 -16.84 4.69
C ASN A 209 11.47 -15.36 4.83
N VAL A 210 12.71 -15.10 5.24
CA VAL A 210 13.29 -13.76 5.08
C VAL A 210 13.97 -13.77 3.72
N GLU A 211 13.74 -12.76 2.88
CA GLU A 211 14.68 -12.40 1.83
C GLU A 211 16.07 -12.41 2.47
N ILE A 212 16.84 -13.48 2.24
CA ILE A 212 18.13 -13.64 2.89
C ILE A 212 18.93 -12.42 2.44
N PRO A 213 19.40 -11.57 3.38
CA PRO A 213 20.15 -10.39 3.01
C PRO A 213 21.24 -10.80 2.03
N LYS A 214 21.38 -10.10 0.90
CA LYS A 214 22.36 -10.48 -0.13
C LYS A 214 23.78 -10.64 0.43
N GLU A 215 24.07 -10.00 1.55
CA GLU A 215 25.32 -10.08 2.31
C GLU A 215 25.58 -11.46 2.96
N ASP A 216 24.54 -12.24 3.24
CA ASP A 216 24.61 -13.58 3.84
C ASP A 216 24.55 -14.70 2.80
N LEU A 217 24.36 -14.36 1.52
CA LEU A 217 24.29 -15.30 0.40
C LEU A 217 25.66 -15.53 -0.22
N THR A 218 25.93 -16.78 -0.60
CA THR A 218 27.04 -17.07 -1.51
C THR A 218 26.78 -16.48 -2.91
N ASP A 219 27.84 -16.31 -3.71
CA ASP A 219 27.72 -15.82 -5.09
C ASP A 219 26.73 -16.63 -5.96
N ILE A 220 26.61 -17.94 -5.69
CA ILE A 220 25.69 -18.82 -6.43
C ILE A 220 24.26 -18.60 -5.93
N GLU A 221 24.04 -18.54 -4.62
CA GLU A 221 22.72 -18.31 -4.06
C GLU A 221 22.17 -16.94 -4.45
N ALA A 222 22.99 -15.89 -4.45
CA ALA A 222 22.60 -14.57 -4.92
C ALA A 222 22.14 -14.60 -6.38
N LYS A 223 22.85 -15.33 -7.26
CA LYS A 223 22.44 -15.53 -8.66
C LYS A 223 21.14 -16.31 -8.79
N ILE A 224 20.95 -17.36 -7.98
CA ILE A 224 19.69 -18.12 -7.96
C ILE A 224 18.54 -17.19 -7.58
N VAL A 225 18.69 -16.41 -6.49
CA VAL A 225 17.68 -15.45 -6.03
C VAL A 225 17.37 -14.42 -7.12
N ASP A 226 18.39 -13.87 -7.78
CA ASP A 226 18.19 -12.90 -8.87
C ASP A 226 17.41 -13.52 -10.05
N ILE A 227 17.74 -14.76 -10.45
CA ILE A 227 17.01 -15.47 -11.50
C ILE A 227 15.55 -15.73 -11.11
N LEU A 228 15.32 -16.21 -9.88
CA LEU A 228 13.97 -16.45 -9.38
C LEU A 228 13.13 -15.17 -9.40
N ASN A 229 13.70 -14.06 -8.92
CA ASN A 229 13.01 -12.77 -8.85
C ASN A 229 12.75 -12.16 -10.23
N GLU A 230 13.68 -12.27 -11.17
CA GLU A 230 13.56 -11.63 -12.48
C GLU A 230 12.69 -12.44 -13.44
N TYR A 231 12.80 -13.76 -13.45
CA TYR A 231 12.18 -14.60 -14.49
C TYR A 231 11.00 -15.45 -14.02
N ILE A 232 10.94 -15.83 -12.74
CA ILE A 232 9.95 -16.79 -12.24
C ILE A 232 8.86 -16.11 -11.40
N LYS A 233 9.28 -15.29 -10.43
CA LYS A 233 8.38 -14.59 -9.50
C LYS A 233 7.30 -13.77 -10.21
N PRO A 234 7.55 -13.07 -11.34
CA PRO A 234 6.49 -12.33 -12.03
C PRO A 234 5.36 -13.22 -12.55
N ALA A 235 5.70 -14.38 -13.12
CA ALA A 235 4.71 -15.34 -13.62
C ALA A 235 3.90 -15.94 -12.47
N VAL A 236 4.59 -16.34 -11.41
CA VAL A 236 3.97 -16.91 -10.20
C VAL A 236 3.05 -15.90 -9.50
N ALA A 237 3.44 -14.62 -9.41
CA ALA A 237 2.62 -13.55 -8.83
C ALA A 237 1.40 -13.22 -9.71
N SER A 238 1.54 -13.30 -11.03
CA SER A 238 0.41 -13.20 -11.95
C SER A 238 -0.64 -14.25 -11.62
N ASP A 239 -0.22 -15.49 -11.35
CA ASP A 239 -1.07 -16.61 -10.95
C ASP A 239 -1.55 -16.56 -9.49
N GLY A 240 -1.15 -15.54 -8.71
CA GLY A 240 -1.55 -15.37 -7.31
C GLY A 240 -0.75 -16.22 -6.32
N GLY A 241 0.41 -16.75 -6.72
CA GLY A 241 1.34 -17.43 -5.82
C GLY A 241 2.55 -16.56 -5.47
N ASN A 242 3.48 -17.15 -4.74
CA ASN A 242 4.85 -16.63 -4.59
C ASN A 242 5.83 -17.80 -4.58
N ILE A 243 7.09 -17.50 -4.91
CA ILE A 243 8.22 -18.42 -4.78
C ILE A 243 9.31 -17.73 -3.97
N ALA A 244 9.79 -18.41 -2.93
CA ALA A 244 10.89 -17.96 -2.11
C ALA A 244 12.06 -18.95 -2.21
N PHE A 245 13.28 -18.42 -2.31
CA PHE A 245 14.48 -19.23 -2.15
C PHE A 245 14.62 -19.66 -0.69
N GLN A 246 14.91 -20.94 -0.46
CA GLN A 246 15.12 -21.48 0.89
C GLN A 246 16.59 -21.77 1.17
N SER A 247 17.24 -22.55 0.29
CA SER A 247 18.63 -22.97 0.50
C SER A 247 19.24 -23.53 -0.78
N TYR A 248 20.56 -23.52 -0.84
CA TYR A 248 21.34 -24.23 -1.85
C TYR A 248 22.39 -25.11 -1.17
N ASP A 249 22.45 -26.38 -1.54
CA ASP A 249 23.48 -27.30 -1.08
C ASP A 249 24.59 -27.39 -2.13
N GLU A 250 25.77 -26.85 -1.83
CA GLU A 250 26.90 -26.78 -2.77
C GLU A 250 27.44 -28.16 -3.18
N SER A 251 27.31 -29.16 -2.31
CA SER A 251 27.86 -30.50 -2.53
C SER A 251 27.03 -31.33 -3.53
N SER A 252 25.70 -31.27 -3.38
CA SER A 252 24.73 -31.95 -4.23
C SER A 252 24.25 -31.07 -5.38
N LYS A 253 24.45 -29.75 -5.28
CA LYS A 253 23.92 -28.71 -6.18
C LYS A 253 22.40 -28.69 -6.21
N GLN A 254 21.78 -29.01 -5.08
CA GLN A 254 20.33 -29.00 -4.91
C GLN A 254 19.86 -27.62 -4.47
N VAL A 255 18.83 -27.10 -5.12
CA VAL A 255 18.16 -25.84 -4.74
C VAL A 255 16.81 -26.17 -4.11
N SER A 256 16.56 -25.65 -2.91
CA SER A 256 15.25 -25.73 -2.27
C SER A 256 14.52 -24.41 -2.40
N VAL A 257 13.25 -24.47 -2.81
CA VAL A 257 12.34 -23.32 -2.92
C VAL A 257 11.05 -23.59 -2.17
N ILE A 258 10.42 -22.53 -1.68
CA ILE A 258 9.11 -22.57 -1.02
C ILE A 258 8.08 -21.99 -1.98
N LEU A 259 7.00 -22.73 -2.20
CA LEU A 259 5.85 -22.30 -3.00
C LEU A 259 4.73 -21.86 -2.06
N GLN A 260 4.19 -20.68 -2.30
CA GLN A 260 3.20 -20.03 -1.44
C GLN A 260 1.99 -19.57 -2.24
N GLY A 261 0.89 -19.28 -1.54
CA GLY A 261 -0.35 -18.79 -2.16
C GLY A 261 -0.90 -19.80 -3.17
N ALA A 262 -1.30 -19.35 -4.36
CA ALA A 262 -1.89 -20.21 -5.39
C ALA A 262 -0.98 -21.34 -5.89
N CYS A 263 0.35 -21.20 -5.73
CA CYS A 263 1.32 -22.20 -6.13
C CYS A 263 1.48 -23.35 -5.13
N SER A 264 0.97 -23.19 -3.91
CA SER A 264 0.97 -24.22 -2.87
C SER A 264 -0.21 -25.18 -3.06
N GLY A 265 0.00 -26.46 -2.73
CA GLY A 265 -1.10 -27.43 -2.52
C GLY A 265 -1.80 -28.01 -3.76
N CYS A 266 -1.42 -27.64 -4.99
CA CYS A 266 -1.91 -28.28 -6.21
C CYS A 266 -0.87 -29.25 -6.80
N PRO A 267 -1.03 -30.59 -6.68
CA PRO A 267 -0.03 -31.56 -7.11
C PRO A 267 0.36 -31.44 -8.59
N SER A 268 -0.60 -31.11 -9.45
CA SER A 268 -0.36 -30.97 -10.90
C SER A 268 0.47 -29.71 -11.24
N SER A 269 0.23 -28.61 -10.53
CA SER A 269 0.94 -27.36 -10.71
C SER A 269 2.34 -27.40 -10.07
N THR A 270 2.48 -28.04 -8.90
CA THR A 270 3.77 -28.16 -8.20
C THR A 270 4.82 -28.90 -9.04
N VAL A 271 4.47 -30.02 -9.68
CA VAL A 271 5.41 -30.78 -10.52
C VAL A 271 5.83 -29.98 -11.75
N THR A 272 4.86 -29.38 -12.44
CA THR A 272 5.12 -28.61 -13.67
C THR A 272 5.98 -27.38 -13.37
N LEU A 273 5.64 -26.63 -12.31
CA LEU A 273 6.38 -25.44 -11.90
C LEU A 273 7.79 -25.81 -11.43
N LYS A 274 7.94 -26.86 -10.61
CA LYS A 274 9.24 -27.40 -10.18
C LYS A 274 10.14 -27.69 -11.39
N ASN A 275 9.63 -28.40 -12.39
CA ASN A 275 10.40 -28.76 -13.58
C ASN A 275 10.76 -27.53 -14.42
N GLY A 276 9.87 -26.54 -14.51
CA GLY A 276 10.15 -25.26 -15.16
C GLY A 276 11.28 -24.48 -14.48
N ILE A 277 11.22 -24.38 -13.14
CA ILE A 277 12.27 -23.74 -12.33
C ILE A 277 13.61 -24.46 -12.52
N GLU A 278 13.61 -25.79 -12.43
CA GLU A 278 14.83 -26.58 -12.59
C GLU A 278 15.47 -26.41 -13.95
N THR A 279 14.66 -26.43 -15.02
CA THR A 279 15.14 -26.24 -16.39
C THR A 279 15.77 -24.86 -16.55
N MET A 280 15.09 -23.81 -16.11
CA MET A 280 15.58 -22.44 -16.21
C MET A 280 16.87 -22.23 -15.41
N LEU A 281 16.92 -22.70 -14.16
CA LEU A 281 18.12 -22.58 -13.33
C LEU A 281 19.31 -23.35 -13.95
N LYS A 282 19.08 -24.54 -14.54
CA LYS A 282 20.12 -25.30 -15.24
C LYS A 282 20.63 -24.61 -16.50
N GLU A 283 19.76 -23.97 -17.26
CA GLU A 283 20.13 -23.20 -18.46
C GLU A 283 20.93 -21.95 -18.11
N MET A 284 20.50 -21.20 -17.09
CA MET A 284 21.13 -19.94 -16.68
C MET A 284 22.39 -20.13 -15.83
N LEU A 285 22.50 -21.25 -15.11
CA LEU A 285 23.67 -21.61 -14.30
C LEU A 285 24.18 -23.02 -14.69
N PRO A 286 24.79 -23.19 -15.89
CA PRO A 286 25.24 -24.49 -16.38
C PRO A 286 26.24 -25.15 -15.42
N ASN A 287 26.01 -26.44 -15.16
CA ASN A 287 26.81 -27.27 -14.24
C ASN A 287 26.79 -26.81 -12.77
N GLN A 288 25.98 -25.83 -12.39
CA GLN A 288 25.84 -25.39 -10.99
C GLN A 288 24.58 -25.93 -10.32
N ILE A 289 23.62 -26.47 -11.07
CA ILE A 289 22.34 -26.94 -10.55
C ILE A 289 22.11 -28.40 -10.97
N SER A 290 21.90 -29.28 -10.00
CA SER A 290 21.59 -30.71 -10.25
C SER A 290 20.08 -30.98 -10.18
N GLU A 291 19.40 -30.41 -9.19
CA GLU A 291 18.00 -30.66 -8.89
C GLU A 291 17.38 -29.44 -8.17
N VAL A 292 16.08 -29.22 -8.38
CA VAL A 292 15.28 -28.32 -7.55
C VAL A 292 14.32 -29.13 -6.68
N VAL A 293 14.11 -28.75 -5.43
CA VAL A 293 13.08 -29.30 -4.54
C VAL A 293 12.11 -28.18 -4.17
N ALA A 294 10.81 -28.43 -4.32
CA ALA A 294 9.76 -27.50 -3.96
C ALA A 294 9.06 -27.96 -2.67
N ILE A 295 8.93 -27.06 -1.71
CA ILE A 295 8.23 -27.28 -0.44
C ILE A 295 7.00 -26.36 -0.43
N ASN A 296 5.87 -26.86 0.06
CA ASN A 296 4.68 -26.04 0.26
C ASN A 296 4.85 -25.19 1.52
N GLY A 297 4.60 -23.87 1.39
CA GLY A 297 4.56 -22.90 2.47
C GLY A 297 3.41 -23.11 3.43
#